data_AF-G3T1E8-F1
#
_entry.id   AF-G3T1E8-F1
#
_cell.length_a   1.000
_cell.length_b   1.000
_cell.length_c   1.000
_cell.angle_alpha   90.00
_cell.angle_beta   90.00
_cell.angle_gamma   90.00
#
_symmetry.space_group_name_H-M   'P 1'
#
loop_
_entity.id
_entity.type
_entity.pdbx_description
1 polymer ?
#
loop_
_entity_poly.entity_id
_entity_poly.type
_entity_poly.pdbx_seq_one_letter_code
_entity_poly.pdbx_strand_id
1 'polypeptide(L)'
;MSRSPTRPNQLQSVGFQDALALQPSSPAPQSPSSPSWASLGGPPPWGLSCLLALQHIIVLASLLCVSHLLLLRSLPPGGLSYSYAQLLASSLFSSGVSTALQSWMGSRLPLVQAPSLEFLIPALVLTSQKLPMATQTPGNSSLMLRLCQGPDCQGLELGNTSLREVSGAVVVSGLLQGTLGLLGGPGRLFSHCGPLVLAPGLVVAGLSAHREVALFCSVHWGLAFLLILLMVVCSQHLGSCRLPPCPWRLASASPTCAHIPAFRLLSVLIPVACVWIISALLGLSTIPLELSVPMEAPWFWLPHPGEWDWPLLTPRALAAGISMALAASTSSLSCYALCGRLLHLPSPPPHACSRGLSLEGLGSVLAGLLGSPMGTASSFPNVGTLSLTQAGSRRVAYLVGLLCMALGLSPRLAQLLTTIPLFVLDNTGGVLGVTQAVVLSTGFSSFHLADIDSGRNVFIVGFSIFMALLLPRWLRETPVLLITGWSSLDVLLRSLLTEPIFLAGLLGFLLENTISGTRLERGLGHGLPTPFADQEAWMPQMFREKAVQEYGLPLPIQKLCSCIPQSLRCLCQLPEELGHEEGEPSEPGETADLLPGSGEPCPGATREGLSFS
;
A
#
# COMPACT_ATOMS: atom_id res chain seq x y z
N MET A 1 -24.55 -66.02 15.23
CA MET A 1 -23.54 -64.93 15.25
C MET A 1 -22.49 -65.26 14.21
N SER A 2 -22.69 -64.80 12.97
CA SER A 2 -21.91 -65.18 11.80
C SER A 2 -21.23 -63.96 11.18
N ARG A 3 -19.90 -64.02 11.03
CA ARG A 3 -19.15 -63.20 10.07
C ARG A 3 -18.02 -64.04 9.49
N SER A 4 -18.18 -64.40 8.23
CA SER A 4 -17.11 -64.76 7.30
C SER A 4 -17.11 -63.74 6.16
N PRO A 5 -15.94 -63.29 5.66
CA PRO A 5 -15.82 -62.45 4.47
C PRO A 5 -15.42 -63.28 3.24
N THR A 6 -15.87 -62.89 2.03
CA THR A 6 -15.10 -62.87 0.75
C THR A 6 -16.03 -62.81 -0.49
N ARG A 7 -15.89 -61.72 -1.30
CA ARG A 7 -15.91 -61.55 -2.80
C ARG A 7 -17.04 -62.21 -3.65
N PRO A 8 -17.17 -61.95 -4.97
CA PRO A 8 -16.95 -60.77 -5.84
C PRO A 8 -18.21 -60.48 -6.74
N ASN A 9 -18.20 -59.47 -7.63
CA ASN A 9 -18.71 -59.64 -9.01
C ASN A 9 -18.43 -58.44 -9.93
N GLN A 10 -18.06 -58.80 -11.17
CA GLN A 10 -17.74 -57.95 -12.32
C GLN A 10 -18.98 -57.49 -13.10
N LEU A 11 -18.70 -56.57 -14.05
CA LEU A 11 -19.39 -56.25 -15.32
C LEU A 11 -20.43 -55.13 -15.31
N GLN A 12 -20.12 -54.01 -15.98
CA GLN A 12 -20.57 -53.77 -17.37
C GLN A 12 -19.96 -52.50 -17.97
N SER A 13 -19.37 -52.65 -19.17
CA SER A 13 -19.07 -51.58 -20.12
C SER A 13 -20.27 -51.42 -21.07
N VAL A 14 -20.86 -50.24 -21.12
CA VAL A 14 -21.77 -49.74 -22.16
C VAL A 14 -21.56 -48.23 -22.15
N GLY A 15 -21.09 -47.54 -23.19
CA GLY A 15 -21.64 -47.46 -24.54
C GLY A 15 -21.99 -45.98 -24.76
N PHE A 16 -21.31 -45.37 -25.72
CA PHE A 16 -21.47 -43.97 -26.16
C PHE A 16 -22.84 -43.79 -26.85
N GLN A 17 -23.39 -42.57 -26.80
CA GLN A 17 -24.58 -42.06 -27.54
C GLN A 17 -25.98 -42.49 -27.05
N ASP A 18 -26.67 -41.65 -26.26
CA ASP A 18 -27.61 -40.62 -26.75
C ASP A 18 -28.62 -40.16 -25.68
N ALA A 19 -28.95 -38.87 -25.76
CA ALA A 19 -30.11 -38.16 -25.20
C ALA A 19 -30.17 -37.89 -23.68
N LEU A 20 -30.00 -36.61 -23.31
CA LEU A 20 -31.05 -35.82 -22.61
C LEU A 20 -30.63 -34.35 -22.42
N ALA A 21 -31.35 -33.47 -23.13
CA ALA A 21 -31.76 -32.11 -22.79
C ALA A 21 -30.79 -31.17 -22.04
N LEU A 22 -30.34 -30.13 -22.75
CA LEU A 22 -29.85 -28.86 -22.21
C LEU A 22 -30.85 -28.28 -21.19
N GLN A 23 -30.54 -28.40 -19.90
CA GLN A 23 -31.12 -27.54 -18.87
C GLN A 23 -30.37 -26.19 -18.88
N PRO A 24 -31.06 -25.04 -18.91
CA PRO A 24 -30.41 -23.76 -18.70
C PRO A 24 -29.86 -23.71 -17.26
N SER A 25 -28.56 -23.46 -17.14
CA SER A 25 -27.87 -23.27 -15.86
C SER A 25 -28.60 -22.21 -15.04
N SER A 26 -29.06 -22.59 -13.85
CA SER A 26 -29.58 -21.67 -12.84
C SER A 26 -28.54 -20.58 -12.54
N PRO A 27 -28.94 -19.31 -12.40
CA PRO A 27 -28.00 -18.27 -11.98
C PRO A 27 -27.49 -18.63 -10.57
N ALA A 28 -26.16 -18.59 -10.42
CA ALA A 28 -25.51 -18.77 -9.13
C ALA A 28 -26.15 -17.85 -8.07
N PRO A 29 -26.34 -18.32 -6.83
CA PRO A 29 -26.94 -17.51 -5.77
C PRO A 29 -26.05 -16.30 -5.51
N GLN A 30 -26.53 -15.10 -5.88
CA GLN A 30 -25.91 -13.85 -5.49
C GLN A 30 -25.96 -13.75 -3.96
N SER A 31 -24.79 -13.78 -3.32
CA SER A 31 -24.67 -13.49 -1.90
C SER A 31 -25.06 -12.02 -1.66
N PRO A 32 -25.70 -11.68 -0.51
CA PRO A 32 -26.08 -10.31 -0.21
C PRO A 32 -24.82 -9.51 0.12
N SER A 33 -24.17 -8.95 -0.91
CA SER A 33 -23.10 -7.98 -0.75
C SER A 33 -23.67 -6.75 -0.07
N SER A 34 -23.32 -6.51 1.20
CA SER A 34 -23.71 -5.28 1.88
C SER A 34 -23.16 -4.09 1.08
N PRO A 35 -23.99 -3.16 0.60
CA PRO A 35 -23.51 -2.10 -0.26
C PRO A 35 -22.51 -1.22 0.51
N SER A 36 -21.37 -0.94 -0.11
CA SER A 36 -20.42 0.03 0.41
C SER A 36 -21.11 1.40 0.54
N TRP A 37 -20.74 2.21 1.54
CA TRP A 37 -21.36 3.53 1.71
C TRP A 37 -21.16 4.43 0.47
N ALA A 38 -20.07 4.21 -0.27
CA ALA A 38 -19.80 4.84 -1.57
C ALA A 38 -20.85 4.51 -2.65
N SER A 39 -21.52 3.35 -2.54
CA SER A 39 -22.62 2.94 -3.42
C SER A 39 -23.96 3.58 -3.06
N LEU A 40 -24.12 4.20 -1.87
CA LEU A 40 -25.43 4.60 -1.35
C LEU A 40 -25.61 6.10 -1.08
N GLY A 41 -24.57 6.93 -1.18
CA GLY A 41 -24.74 8.35 -0.94
C GLY A 41 -23.41 9.09 -1.03
N GLY A 42 -23.50 10.39 -1.30
CA GLY A 42 -22.34 11.29 -1.40
C GLY A 42 -21.46 11.33 -0.13
N PRO A 43 -20.53 12.29 -0.06
CA PRO A 43 -19.55 12.31 1.04
C PRO A 43 -20.28 12.31 2.40
N PRO A 44 -19.79 11.50 3.38
CA PRO A 44 -20.43 11.42 4.69
C PRO A 44 -20.55 12.81 5.35
N PRO A 45 -21.51 13.00 6.27
CA PRO A 45 -21.64 14.25 7.00
C PRO A 45 -20.31 14.61 7.68
N TRP A 46 -20.05 15.91 7.84
CA TRP A 46 -18.77 16.40 8.35
C TRP A 46 -18.37 15.78 9.69
N GLY A 47 -19.31 15.68 10.65
CA GLY A 47 -19.03 15.05 11.95
C GLY A 47 -18.57 13.60 11.83
N LEU A 48 -19.24 12.78 11.00
CA LEU A 48 -18.85 11.40 10.75
C LEU A 48 -17.49 11.33 10.01
N SER A 49 -17.26 12.24 9.07
CA SER A 49 -15.99 12.33 8.35
C SER A 49 -14.82 12.60 9.30
N CYS A 50 -15.01 13.47 10.30
CA CYS A 50 -14.02 13.75 11.33
C CYS A 50 -13.76 12.53 12.22
N LEU A 51 -14.79 11.78 12.61
CA LEU A 51 -14.64 10.56 13.41
C LEU A 51 -13.91 9.45 12.63
N LEU A 52 -14.23 9.27 11.35
CA LEU A 52 -13.52 8.34 10.47
C LEU A 52 -12.06 8.77 10.27
N ALA A 53 -11.81 10.07 10.12
CA ALA A 53 -10.45 10.59 10.02
C ALA A 53 -9.66 10.33 11.31
N LEU A 54 -10.25 10.56 12.49
CA LEU A 54 -9.63 10.23 13.77
C LEU A 54 -9.28 8.74 13.86
N GLN A 55 -10.15 7.86 13.37
CA GLN A 55 -9.90 6.42 13.33
C GLN A 55 -8.66 6.06 12.50
N HIS A 56 -8.53 6.62 11.30
CA HIS A 56 -7.34 6.43 10.47
C HIS A 56 -6.07 6.99 11.11
N ILE A 57 -6.18 8.11 11.83
CA ILE A 57 -5.05 8.70 12.56
C ILE A 57 -4.61 7.81 13.71
N ILE A 58 -5.54 7.16 14.42
CA ILE A 58 -5.19 6.17 15.46
C ILE A 58 -4.36 5.04 14.86
N VAL A 59 -4.78 4.48 13.72
CA VAL A 59 -4.03 3.41 13.04
C VAL A 59 -2.69 3.91 12.51
N LEU A 60 -2.64 5.12 11.95
CA LEU A 60 -1.40 5.74 11.48
C LEU A 60 -0.40 6.00 12.61
N ALA A 61 -0.83 6.64 13.69
CA ALA A 61 0.00 6.97 14.85
C ALA A 61 0.54 5.71 15.51
N SER A 62 -0.29 4.66 15.58
CA SER A 62 0.12 3.33 16.03
C SER A 62 1.30 2.80 15.21
N LEU A 63 1.20 2.80 13.88
CA LEU A 63 2.28 2.33 12.98
C LEU A 63 3.56 3.19 13.09
N LEU A 64 3.38 4.50 13.26
CA LEU A 64 4.47 5.47 13.41
C LEU A 64 5.25 5.25 14.71
N CYS A 65 4.56 5.06 15.84
CA CYS A 65 5.17 4.73 17.13
C CYS A 65 5.94 3.41 17.04
N VAL A 66 5.33 2.37 16.46
CA VAL A 66 5.94 1.05 16.29
C VAL A 66 7.24 1.15 15.48
N SER A 67 7.20 1.79 14.32
CA SER A 67 8.37 1.92 13.43
C SER A 67 9.50 2.71 14.08
N HIS A 68 9.20 3.83 14.74
CA HIS A 68 10.21 4.64 15.42
C HIS A 68 10.81 3.92 16.63
N LEU A 69 10.00 3.24 17.46
CA LEU A 69 10.51 2.48 18.60
C LEU A 69 11.40 1.31 18.18
N LEU A 70 11.03 0.58 17.11
CA LEU A 70 11.86 -0.49 16.58
C LEU A 70 13.20 0.02 16.05
N LEU A 71 13.19 1.17 15.36
CA LEU A 71 14.42 1.81 14.90
C LEU A 71 15.28 2.27 16.08
N LEU A 72 14.70 2.95 17.07
CA LEU A 72 15.43 3.47 18.23
C LEU A 72 16.09 2.35 19.05
N ARG A 73 15.40 1.22 19.25
CA ARG A 73 15.96 0.04 19.92
C ARG A 73 17.15 -0.59 19.19
N SER A 74 17.29 -0.33 17.88
CA SER A 74 18.38 -0.86 17.07
C SER A 74 19.62 0.02 17.04
N LEU A 75 19.48 1.29 17.42
CA LEU A 75 20.59 2.23 17.47
C LEU A 75 21.44 1.97 18.73
N PRO A 76 22.76 2.24 18.66
CA PRO A 76 23.64 2.05 19.81
C PRO A 76 23.17 2.89 21.01
N PRO A 77 23.34 2.40 22.25
CA PRO A 77 22.95 3.12 23.47
C PRO A 77 23.87 4.33 23.66
N GLY A 78 23.51 5.42 23.00
CA GLY A 78 24.00 6.77 23.20
C GLY A 78 22.79 7.68 23.11
N GLY A 79 22.75 8.76 23.88
CA GLY A 79 21.70 9.75 23.73
C GLY A 79 21.56 10.17 22.26
N LEU A 80 20.34 10.46 21.83
CA LEU A 80 20.13 11.16 20.58
C LEU A 80 20.07 12.65 20.92
N SER A 81 20.67 13.51 20.08
CA SER A 81 20.38 14.96 20.16
C SER A 81 18.92 15.28 19.79
N TYR A 82 18.20 14.28 19.31
CA TYR A 82 16.85 14.32 18.80
C TYR A 82 15.82 14.02 19.90
N SER A 83 14.87 14.93 20.13
CA SER A 83 13.69 14.59 20.94
C SER A 83 12.79 13.63 20.15
N TYR A 84 12.42 12.51 20.78
CA TYR A 84 11.49 11.53 20.20
C TYR A 84 10.19 12.19 19.70
N ALA A 85 9.66 13.15 20.46
CA ALA A 85 8.45 13.87 20.12
C ALA A 85 8.58 14.71 18.84
N GLN A 86 9.76 15.31 18.60
CA GLN A 86 10.03 16.09 17.40
C GLN A 86 10.19 15.20 16.16
N LEU A 87 10.89 14.07 16.29
CA LEU A 87 10.99 13.08 15.20
C LEU A 87 9.61 12.53 14.82
N LEU A 88 8.77 12.22 15.81
CA LEU A 88 7.41 11.79 15.59
C LEU A 88 6.56 12.88 14.90
N ALA A 89 6.67 14.13 15.36
CA ALA A 89 5.96 15.26 14.80
C ALA A 89 6.37 15.54 13.34
N SER A 90 7.68 15.50 13.03
CA SER A 90 8.18 15.67 11.65
C SER A 90 7.63 14.60 10.70
N SER A 91 7.52 13.36 11.18
CA SER A 91 7.00 12.23 10.42
C SER A 91 5.47 12.29 10.25
N LEU A 92 4.74 12.76 11.28
CA LEU A 92 3.31 13.08 11.16
C LEU A 92 3.07 14.19 10.15
N PHE A 93 3.90 15.22 10.16
CA PHE A 93 3.81 16.34 9.23
C PHE A 93 4.03 15.88 7.78
N SER A 94 5.13 15.16 7.52
CA SER A 94 5.43 14.65 6.17
C SER A 94 4.38 13.65 5.68
N SER A 95 3.92 12.73 6.54
CA SER A 95 2.84 11.79 6.20
C SER A 95 1.50 12.50 5.91
N GLY A 96 1.20 13.58 6.63
CA GLY A 96 0.02 14.41 6.39
C GLY A 96 0.07 15.13 5.05
N VAL A 97 1.21 15.75 4.72
CA VAL A 97 1.43 16.39 3.41
C VAL A 97 1.32 15.36 2.28
N SER A 98 1.99 14.21 2.42
CA SER A 98 1.96 13.12 1.45
C SER A 98 0.53 12.58 1.24
N THR A 99 -0.23 12.37 2.33
CA THR A 99 -1.64 11.92 2.27
C THR A 99 -2.55 12.94 1.57
N ALA A 100 -2.38 14.22 1.86
CA ALA A 100 -3.15 15.29 1.23
C ALA A 100 -2.84 15.37 -0.28
N LEU A 101 -1.56 15.33 -0.65
CA LEU A 101 -1.12 15.30 -2.05
C LEU A 101 -1.65 14.07 -2.78
N GLN A 102 -1.56 12.90 -2.16
CA GLN A 102 -2.02 11.64 -2.74
C GLN A 102 -3.53 11.64 -3.02
N SER A 103 -4.31 12.15 -2.07
CA SER A 103 -5.76 12.23 -2.16
C SER A 103 -6.23 13.31 -3.14
N TRP A 104 -5.48 14.41 -3.24
CA TRP A 104 -5.84 15.55 -4.08
C TRP A 104 -5.43 15.36 -5.55
N MET A 105 -4.16 15.06 -5.79
CA MET A 105 -3.55 15.00 -7.12
C MET A 105 -2.91 13.65 -7.43
N GLY A 106 -2.64 12.78 -6.46
CA GLY A 106 -1.93 11.50 -6.69
C GLY A 106 -2.80 10.44 -7.34
N SER A 107 -2.90 9.27 -6.72
CA SER A 107 -3.79 8.22 -7.22
C SER A 107 -5.28 8.58 -7.09
N ARG A 108 -5.63 9.59 -6.28
CA ARG A 108 -7.01 9.96 -5.89
C ARG A 108 -7.77 8.89 -5.13
N LEU A 109 -7.15 7.75 -4.83
CA LEU A 109 -7.74 6.77 -3.92
C LEU A 109 -7.68 7.31 -2.48
N PRO A 110 -8.62 6.93 -1.60
CA PRO A 110 -8.61 7.31 -0.19
C PRO A 110 -7.53 6.53 0.58
N LEU A 111 -6.26 6.80 0.24
CA LEU A 111 -5.09 6.13 0.79
C LEU A 111 -4.37 7.04 1.77
N VAL A 112 -4.15 6.53 2.97
CA VAL A 112 -3.35 7.21 3.99
C VAL A 112 -1.89 6.82 3.80
N GLN A 113 -1.03 7.82 3.67
CA GLN A 113 0.41 7.67 3.59
C GLN A 113 0.99 7.59 5.00
N ALA A 114 1.88 6.65 5.23
CA ALA A 114 2.45 6.34 6.54
C ALA A 114 3.92 5.98 6.43
N PRO A 115 4.70 6.10 7.52
CA PRO A 115 5.94 5.34 7.63
C PRO A 115 5.63 3.85 7.51
N SER A 116 6.48 3.13 6.80
CA SER A 116 6.19 1.75 6.44
C SER A 116 7.39 0.87 6.76
N LEU A 117 7.14 -0.44 6.96
CA LEU A 117 8.20 -1.39 7.34
C LEU A 117 9.26 -1.54 6.24
N GLU A 118 8.89 -1.18 5.00
CA GLU A 118 9.74 -1.16 3.81
C GLU A 118 10.87 -0.11 3.88
N PHE A 119 10.72 0.91 4.73
CA PHE A 119 11.81 1.83 5.07
C PHE A 119 12.60 1.36 6.29
N LEU A 120 11.96 0.62 7.20
CA LEU A 120 12.57 0.15 8.43
C LEU A 120 13.63 -0.92 8.17
N ILE A 121 13.35 -1.93 7.34
CA ILE A 121 14.29 -3.04 7.12
C ILE A 121 15.62 -2.55 6.50
N PRO A 122 15.65 -1.75 5.41
CA PRO A 122 16.89 -1.25 4.86
C PRO A 122 17.61 -0.28 5.81
N ALA A 123 16.86 0.49 6.61
CA ALA A 123 17.45 1.34 7.65
C ALA A 123 18.19 0.49 8.70
N LEU A 124 17.58 -0.60 9.17
CA LEU A 124 18.22 -1.53 10.12
C LEU A 124 19.45 -2.23 9.53
N VAL A 125 19.41 -2.60 8.24
CA VAL A 125 20.57 -3.19 7.55
C VAL A 125 21.71 -2.17 7.46
N LEU A 126 21.40 -0.91 7.16
CA LEU A 126 22.36 0.18 7.06
C LEU A 126 23.02 0.50 8.42
N THR A 127 22.24 0.56 9.50
CA THR A 127 22.75 0.88 10.84
C THR A 127 23.50 -0.29 11.47
N SER A 128 23.05 -1.53 11.29
CA SER A 128 23.69 -2.72 11.88
C SER A 128 25.09 -2.99 11.34
N GLN A 129 25.37 -2.66 10.07
CA GLN A 129 26.70 -2.80 9.47
C GLN A 129 27.70 -1.72 9.92
N LYS A 130 27.25 -0.65 10.56
CA LYS A 130 28.10 0.39 11.14
C LYS A 130 28.60 0.08 12.54
N LEU A 131 28.04 -0.93 13.22
CA LEU A 131 28.59 -1.33 14.52
C LEU A 131 30.04 -1.81 14.30
N PRO A 132 31.02 -1.31 15.08
CA PRO A 132 32.41 -1.66 14.90
C PRO A 132 32.59 -3.16 15.10
N MET A 133 32.70 -3.90 14.00
CA MET A 133 33.35 -5.19 14.01
C MET A 133 34.84 -4.92 14.21
N ALA A 134 35.37 -5.38 15.34
CA ALA A 134 36.81 -5.40 15.55
C ALA A 134 37.46 -6.11 14.36
N THR A 135 38.27 -5.37 13.61
CA THR A 135 39.20 -5.92 12.62
C THR A 135 40.08 -6.94 13.31
N GLN A 136 39.97 -8.21 12.91
CA GLN A 136 40.86 -9.26 13.38
C GLN A 136 42.29 -8.93 12.93
N THR A 137 43.18 -8.64 13.88
CA THR A 137 44.60 -8.94 13.72
C THR A 137 44.79 -10.45 13.81
N PRO A 138 45.54 -11.09 12.90
CA PRO A 138 45.72 -12.54 12.91
C PRO A 138 46.59 -12.94 14.11
N GLY A 139 45.95 -13.44 15.17
CA GLY A 139 46.63 -13.96 16.35
C GLY A 139 45.67 -14.41 17.45
N ASN A 140 45.49 -15.73 17.55
CA ASN A 140 44.95 -16.50 18.69
C ASN A 140 43.50 -16.24 19.15
N SER A 141 42.59 -17.02 18.55
CA SER A 141 41.45 -17.72 19.16
C SER A 141 40.92 -17.24 20.52
N SER A 142 39.92 -16.36 20.47
CA SER A 142 38.63 -16.53 21.13
C SER A 142 37.66 -15.47 20.58
N LEU A 143 36.63 -15.90 19.86
CA LEU A 143 35.62 -15.02 19.28
C LEU A 143 34.72 -14.50 20.41
N MET A 144 35.16 -13.46 21.10
CA MET A 144 34.36 -12.75 22.10
C MET A 144 33.90 -11.43 21.49
N LEU A 145 32.59 -11.36 21.24
CA LEU A 145 31.88 -10.19 20.71
C LEU A 145 31.84 -9.12 21.82
N ARG A 146 32.96 -8.41 22.03
CA ARG A 146 32.98 -7.25 22.94
C ARG A 146 32.29 -6.09 22.25
N LEU A 147 31.07 -5.76 22.70
CA LEU A 147 30.58 -4.40 22.55
C LEU A 147 31.63 -3.45 23.12
N CYS A 148 31.90 -2.39 22.38
CA CYS A 148 32.83 -1.33 22.78
C CYS A 148 32.31 -0.68 24.08
N GLN A 149 32.82 -1.14 25.22
CA GLN A 149 32.37 -0.76 26.56
C GLN A 149 33.46 0.07 27.26
N GLY A 150 34.06 1.01 26.51
CA GLY A 150 35.09 1.93 27.01
C GLY A 150 34.57 3.37 27.09
N PRO A 151 35.12 4.21 27.99
CA PRO A 151 34.72 5.61 28.15
C PRO A 151 34.99 6.49 26.92
N ASP A 152 35.84 6.04 25.99
CA ASP A 152 36.17 6.72 24.72
C ASP A 152 35.23 6.35 23.55
N CYS A 153 34.17 5.57 23.79
CA CYS A 153 33.19 5.27 22.74
C CYS A 153 32.20 6.44 22.61
N GLN A 154 32.40 7.26 21.58
CA GLN A 154 31.50 8.36 21.16
C GLN A 154 30.13 7.83 20.68
N GLY A 155 29.34 7.24 21.57
CA GLY A 155 28.03 6.65 21.23
C GLY A 155 27.02 7.66 20.68
N LEU A 156 27.11 8.93 21.13
CA LEU A 156 26.25 10.04 20.69
C LEU A 156 26.50 10.41 19.20
N GLU A 157 27.78 10.56 18.81
CA GLU A 157 28.15 10.90 17.42
C GLU A 157 27.83 9.77 16.44
N LEU A 158 27.98 8.51 16.88
CA LEU A 158 27.66 7.34 16.08
C LEU A 158 26.14 7.19 15.82
N GLY A 159 25.30 7.53 16.80
CA GLY A 159 23.84 7.54 16.66
C GLY A 159 23.36 8.60 15.67
N ASN A 160 23.83 9.84 15.84
CA ASN A 160 23.46 10.96 14.98
C ASN A 160 23.90 10.75 13.51
N THR A 161 25.14 10.29 13.30
CA THR A 161 25.64 10.01 11.94
C THR A 161 24.89 8.85 11.26
N SER A 162 24.41 7.89 12.03
CA SER A 162 23.59 6.78 11.51
C SER A 162 22.20 7.25 11.09
N LEU A 163 21.54 8.08 11.91
CA LEU A 163 20.24 8.67 11.56
C LEU A 163 20.33 9.60 10.34
N ARG A 164 21.38 10.41 10.23
CA ARG A 164 21.62 11.25 9.05
C ARG A 164 21.82 10.45 7.77
N GLU A 165 22.50 9.31 7.85
CA GLU A 165 22.69 8.41 6.70
C GLU A 165 21.38 7.73 6.30
N VAL A 166 20.55 7.32 7.27
CA VAL A 166 19.20 6.79 7.02
C VAL A 166 18.29 7.86 6.41
N SER A 167 18.29 9.08 6.94
CA SER A 167 17.55 10.22 6.36
C SER A 167 18.02 10.51 4.92
N GLY A 168 19.33 10.41 4.65
CA GLY A 168 19.88 10.47 3.28
C GLY A 168 19.36 9.35 2.37
N ALA A 169 19.27 8.11 2.87
CA ALA A 169 18.67 7.00 2.15
C ALA A 169 17.18 7.24 1.83
N VAL A 170 16.43 7.83 2.76
CA VAL A 170 15.02 8.20 2.56
C VAL A 170 14.87 9.27 1.47
N VAL A 171 15.74 10.28 1.44
CA VAL A 171 15.75 11.29 0.36
C VAL A 171 16.04 10.65 -0.99
N VAL A 172 17.05 9.78 -1.07
CA VAL A 172 17.36 9.00 -2.29
C VAL A 172 16.15 8.19 -2.73
N SER A 173 15.48 7.53 -1.78
CA SER A 173 14.30 6.73 -2.05
C SER A 173 13.19 7.57 -2.68
N GLY A 174 12.88 8.73 -2.07
CA GLY A 174 11.86 9.64 -2.57
C GLY A 174 12.17 10.23 -3.94
N LEU A 175 13.44 10.57 -4.22
CA LEU A 175 13.88 11.03 -5.55
C LEU A 175 13.73 9.92 -6.59
N LEU A 176 14.10 8.69 -6.25
CA LEU A 176 13.97 7.55 -7.16
C LEU A 176 12.49 7.20 -7.43
N GLN A 177 11.64 7.18 -6.41
CA GLN A 177 10.20 6.98 -6.58
C GLN A 177 9.56 8.11 -7.40
N GLY A 178 9.92 9.36 -7.10
CA GLY A 178 9.47 10.55 -7.82
C GLY A 178 9.80 10.46 -9.30
N THR A 179 11.06 10.17 -9.62
CA THR A 179 11.54 10.02 -11.01
C THR A 179 10.90 8.83 -11.71
N LEU A 180 10.81 7.66 -11.07
CA LEU A 180 10.11 6.48 -11.62
C LEU A 180 8.64 6.79 -11.94
N GLY A 181 7.94 7.47 -11.03
CA GLY A 181 6.57 7.91 -11.22
C GLY A 181 6.42 8.90 -12.37
N LEU A 182 7.30 9.89 -12.49
CA LEU A 182 7.29 10.86 -13.59
C LEU A 182 7.56 10.22 -14.96
N LEU A 183 8.42 9.20 -15.01
CA LEU A 183 8.72 8.45 -16.23
C LEU A 183 7.60 7.48 -16.64
N GLY A 184 6.60 7.25 -15.79
CA GLY A 184 5.50 6.31 -16.05
C GLY A 184 5.91 4.83 -15.97
N GLY A 185 7.11 4.53 -15.45
CA GLY A 185 7.63 3.16 -15.32
C GLY A 185 6.70 2.24 -14.50
N PRO A 186 6.30 2.65 -13.28
CA PRO A 186 5.41 1.86 -12.41
C PRO A 186 4.06 1.57 -13.06
N GLY A 187 3.48 2.51 -13.81
CA GLY A 187 2.23 2.29 -14.55
C GLY A 187 2.36 1.19 -15.60
N ARG A 188 3.47 1.19 -16.36
CA ARG A 188 3.77 0.13 -17.35
C ARG A 188 4.06 -1.21 -16.69
N LEU A 189 4.73 -1.22 -15.54
CA LEU A 189 4.97 -2.46 -14.79
C LEU A 189 3.66 -3.02 -14.23
N PHE A 190 2.81 -2.16 -13.67
CA PHE A 190 1.54 -2.53 -13.07
C PHE A 190 0.58 -3.18 -14.08
N SER A 191 0.60 -2.78 -15.36
CA SER A 191 -0.21 -3.45 -16.39
C SER A 191 0.18 -4.91 -16.64
N HIS A 192 1.40 -5.30 -16.25
CA HIS A 192 1.89 -6.68 -16.33
C HIS A 192 1.70 -7.45 -15.00
N CYS A 193 1.26 -6.77 -13.94
CA CYS A 193 1.01 -7.39 -12.64
C CYS A 193 -0.41 -7.94 -12.57
N GLY A 194 -0.57 -9.21 -12.92
CA GLY A 194 -1.83 -9.93 -12.74
C GLY A 194 -2.18 -10.23 -11.27
N PRO A 195 -3.35 -10.85 -11.01
CA PRO A 195 -3.74 -11.25 -9.66
C PRO A 195 -2.73 -12.20 -9.02
N LEU A 196 -2.06 -13.06 -9.82
CA LEU A 196 -1.02 -13.99 -9.34
C LEU A 196 0.27 -13.31 -8.88
N VAL A 197 0.50 -12.04 -9.22
CA VAL A 197 1.65 -11.26 -8.75
C VAL A 197 1.29 -10.46 -7.51
N LEU A 198 0.12 -9.82 -7.51
CA LEU A 198 -0.32 -8.92 -6.45
C LEU A 198 -0.81 -9.70 -5.22
N ALA A 199 -1.54 -10.80 -5.40
CA ALA A 199 -2.14 -11.56 -4.31
C ALA A 199 -1.12 -12.20 -3.36
N PRO A 200 -0.02 -12.84 -3.83
CA PRO A 200 1.05 -13.30 -2.93
C PRO A 200 1.66 -12.18 -2.10
N GLY A 201 1.87 -11.01 -2.71
CA GLY A 201 2.35 -9.82 -2.01
C GLY A 201 1.44 -9.40 -0.85
N LEU A 202 0.12 -9.41 -1.06
CA LEU A 202 -0.87 -9.12 0.00
C LEU A 202 -0.89 -10.17 1.12
N VAL A 203 -0.80 -11.45 0.74
CA VAL A 203 -0.72 -12.56 1.72
C VAL A 203 0.54 -12.42 2.58
N VAL A 204 1.69 -12.16 1.95
CA VAL A 204 2.96 -11.98 2.63
C VAL A 204 2.98 -10.70 3.46
N ALA A 205 2.35 -9.61 3.00
CA ALA A 205 2.21 -8.39 3.79
C ALA A 205 1.51 -8.65 5.12
N GLY A 206 0.39 -9.37 5.10
CA GLY A 206 -0.33 -9.72 6.33
C GLY A 206 0.41 -10.76 7.21
N LEU A 207 1.01 -11.79 6.59
CA LEU A 207 1.74 -12.82 7.33
C LEU A 207 3.05 -12.30 7.93
N SER A 208 3.79 -11.42 7.26
CA SER A 208 5.10 -10.96 7.72
C SER A 208 5.04 -10.07 8.97
N ALA A 209 3.90 -9.42 9.23
CA ALA A 209 3.70 -8.53 10.38
C ALA A 209 3.42 -9.26 11.72
N HIS A 210 3.32 -10.60 11.72
CA HIS A 210 2.91 -11.37 12.90
C HIS A 210 3.83 -11.20 14.12
N ARG A 211 5.15 -11.06 13.89
CA ARG A 211 6.15 -10.95 14.97
C ARG A 211 6.01 -9.61 15.68
N GLU A 212 5.86 -8.55 14.90
CA GLU A 212 5.68 -7.19 15.39
C GLU A 212 4.37 -7.10 16.17
N VAL A 213 3.26 -7.59 15.59
CA VAL A 213 1.96 -7.66 16.26
C VAL A 213 2.06 -8.43 17.60
N ALA A 214 2.71 -9.59 17.61
CA ALA A 214 2.89 -10.37 18.83
C ALA A 214 3.73 -9.64 19.90
N LEU A 215 4.79 -8.93 19.49
CA LEU A 215 5.61 -8.14 20.40
C LEU A 215 4.80 -7.03 21.08
N PHE A 216 3.89 -6.37 20.37
CA PHE A 216 3.02 -5.35 20.95
C PHE A 216 1.92 -5.94 21.84
N CYS A 217 1.29 -7.03 21.41
CA CYS A 217 0.33 -7.76 22.24
C CYS A 217 0.96 -8.35 23.51
N SER A 218 2.28 -8.59 23.51
CA SER A 218 2.98 -9.22 24.65
C SER A 218 3.09 -8.34 25.89
N VAL A 219 2.86 -7.03 25.75
CA VAL A 219 2.88 -6.10 26.90
C VAL A 219 1.67 -6.40 27.81
N HIS A 220 0.45 -6.48 27.26
CA HIS A 220 -0.76 -6.92 27.97
C HIS A 220 -1.73 -7.72 27.09
N TRP A 221 -1.56 -9.05 27.04
CA TRP A 221 -2.41 -9.96 26.26
C TRP A 221 -3.91 -9.84 26.57
N GLY A 222 -4.29 -9.57 27.82
CA GLY A 222 -5.69 -9.44 28.21
C GLY A 222 -6.40 -8.25 27.56
N LEU A 223 -5.74 -7.08 27.52
CA LEU A 223 -6.28 -5.88 26.86
C LEU A 223 -6.26 -6.03 25.33
N ALA A 224 -5.18 -6.61 24.79
CA ALA A 224 -5.10 -6.90 23.36
C ALA A 224 -6.20 -7.87 22.90
N PHE A 225 -6.46 -8.94 23.65
CA PHE A 225 -7.53 -9.89 23.37
C PHE A 225 -8.91 -9.24 23.45
N LEU A 226 -9.15 -8.45 24.51
CA LEU A 226 -10.41 -7.70 24.68
C LEU A 226 -10.65 -6.75 23.50
N LEU A 227 -9.61 -6.06 23.04
CA LEU A 227 -9.68 -5.16 21.89
C LEU A 227 -10.03 -5.92 20.61
N ILE A 228 -9.34 -7.02 20.32
CA ILE A 228 -9.60 -7.87 19.15
C ILE A 228 -11.05 -8.39 19.19
N LEU A 229 -11.49 -8.90 20.34
CA LEU A 229 -12.85 -9.38 20.52
C LEU A 229 -13.87 -8.27 20.23
N LEU A 230 -13.67 -7.08 20.78
CA LEU A 230 -14.59 -5.97 20.62
C LEU A 230 -14.59 -5.43 19.18
N MET A 231 -13.44 -5.42 18.49
CA MET A 231 -13.34 -5.14 17.05
C MET A 231 -14.16 -6.12 16.21
N VAL A 232 -14.05 -7.42 16.50
CA VAL A 232 -14.81 -8.47 15.80
C VAL A 232 -16.31 -8.33 16.09
N VAL A 233 -16.69 -8.09 17.35
CA VAL A 233 -18.10 -7.88 17.73
C VAL A 233 -18.67 -6.63 17.04
N CYS A 234 -17.98 -5.50 17.07
CA CYS A 234 -18.46 -4.27 16.43
C CYS A 234 -18.55 -4.39 14.90
N SER A 235 -17.53 -4.99 14.26
CA SER A 235 -17.48 -5.08 12.78
C SER A 235 -18.37 -6.19 12.21
N GLN A 236 -18.30 -7.40 12.77
CA GLN A 236 -18.94 -8.60 12.19
C GLN A 236 -20.32 -8.88 12.79
N HIS A 237 -20.47 -8.81 14.11
CA HIS A 237 -21.73 -9.19 14.78
C HIS A 237 -22.74 -8.04 14.87
N LEU A 238 -22.27 -6.84 15.24
CA LEU A 238 -23.10 -5.64 15.36
C LEU A 238 -23.09 -4.77 14.10
N GLY A 239 -22.40 -5.21 13.05
CA GLY A 239 -22.25 -4.42 11.83
C GLY A 239 -23.57 -4.15 11.09
N SER A 240 -24.59 -5.00 11.32
CA SER A 240 -25.95 -4.84 10.78
C SER A 240 -26.87 -4.04 11.69
N CYS A 241 -26.47 -3.78 12.94
CA CYS A 241 -27.24 -3.01 13.91
C CYS A 241 -27.20 -1.53 13.55
N ARG A 242 -28.34 -1.00 13.14
CA ARG A 242 -28.51 0.43 12.83
C ARG A 242 -28.93 1.16 14.09
N LEU A 243 -28.15 2.14 14.54
CA LEU A 243 -28.55 2.99 15.66
C LEU A 243 -29.64 3.97 15.18
N PRO A 244 -30.72 4.19 15.97
CA PRO A 244 -31.66 5.26 15.70
C PRO A 244 -30.93 6.61 15.77
N PRO A 245 -31.23 7.57 14.89
CA PRO A 245 -30.57 8.88 14.92
C PRO A 245 -30.81 9.55 16.28
N CYS A 246 -29.73 9.98 16.94
CA CYS A 246 -29.84 10.70 18.22
C CYS A 246 -30.73 11.94 18.05
N PRO A 247 -31.70 12.19 18.96
CA PRO A 247 -32.65 13.29 18.85
C PRO A 247 -32.00 14.60 19.31
N TRP A 248 -30.92 15.05 18.67
CA TRP A 248 -30.26 16.32 18.98
C TRP A 248 -30.17 17.21 17.73
N ARG A 249 -31.35 17.56 17.18
CA ARG A 249 -31.68 18.94 16.78
C ARG A 249 -33.18 19.10 16.50
N LEU A 250 -33.75 20.12 17.15
CA LEU A 250 -35.07 20.68 16.93
C LEU A 250 -35.11 21.43 15.59
N ALA A 251 -36.20 21.25 14.85
CA ALA A 251 -36.70 22.10 13.76
C ALA A 251 -35.77 22.43 12.58
N SER A 252 -35.81 21.60 11.53
CA SER A 252 -35.96 22.05 10.13
C SER A 252 -36.15 20.82 9.24
N ALA A 253 -37.23 20.82 8.47
CA ALA A 253 -37.73 19.70 7.69
C ALA A 253 -36.78 19.29 6.54
N SER A 254 -36.33 18.04 6.56
CA SER A 254 -36.25 17.18 5.36
C SER A 254 -36.36 15.71 5.79
N PRO A 255 -37.19 14.87 5.15
CA PRO A 255 -37.42 13.50 5.58
C PRO A 255 -36.51 12.54 4.78
N THR A 256 -35.24 12.46 5.14
CA THR A 256 -34.41 11.28 4.84
C THR A 256 -33.56 10.96 6.06
N CYS A 257 -34.20 10.38 7.08
CA CYS A 257 -33.50 9.77 8.21
C CYS A 257 -32.74 8.53 7.75
N ALA A 258 -31.56 8.74 7.15
CA ALA A 258 -30.63 7.68 6.83
C ALA A 258 -30.15 7.04 8.14
N HIS A 259 -30.52 5.78 8.37
CA HIS A 259 -30.07 4.98 9.50
C HIS A 259 -28.59 4.65 9.32
N ILE A 260 -27.73 5.08 10.25
CA ILE A 260 -26.27 4.96 10.14
C ILE A 260 -25.79 3.70 10.89
N PRO A 261 -25.06 2.76 10.26
CA PRO A 261 -24.47 1.60 10.92
C PRO A 261 -23.22 2.00 11.71
N ALA A 262 -23.41 2.71 12.83
CA ALA A 262 -22.32 3.32 13.60
C ALA A 262 -21.27 2.31 14.09
N PHE A 263 -21.68 1.10 14.50
CA PHE A 263 -20.76 0.05 14.98
C PHE A 263 -19.82 -0.47 13.89
N ARG A 264 -20.29 -0.55 12.64
CA ARG A 264 -19.46 -0.91 11.49
C ARG A 264 -18.53 0.24 11.11
N LEU A 265 -19.06 1.47 11.04
CA LEU A 265 -18.30 2.64 10.61
C LEU A 265 -17.19 3.03 11.60
N LEU A 266 -17.46 2.89 12.89
CA LEU A 266 -16.53 3.22 13.98
C LEU A 266 -15.97 1.96 14.64
N SER A 267 -15.81 0.88 13.85
CA SER A 267 -15.43 -0.44 14.35
C SER A 267 -14.03 -0.51 14.93
N VAL A 268 -13.21 0.55 14.79
CA VAL A 268 -11.91 0.66 15.46
C VAL A 268 -11.95 1.70 16.58
N LEU A 269 -12.61 2.84 16.35
CA LEU A 269 -12.69 3.91 17.34
C LEU A 269 -13.45 3.49 18.60
N ILE A 270 -14.60 2.81 18.46
CA ILE A 270 -15.41 2.36 19.61
C ILE A 270 -14.64 1.35 20.46
N PRO A 271 -14.07 0.25 19.90
CA PRO A 271 -13.30 -0.69 20.70
C PRO A 271 -12.11 -0.07 21.42
N VAL A 272 -11.34 0.77 20.72
CA VAL A 272 -10.17 1.46 21.28
C VAL A 272 -10.60 2.36 22.44
N ALA A 273 -11.68 3.14 22.29
CA ALA A 273 -12.23 3.95 23.38
C ALA A 273 -12.70 3.12 24.58
N CYS A 274 -13.39 2.00 24.35
CA CYS A 274 -13.85 1.11 25.43
C CYS A 274 -12.69 0.50 26.22
N VAL A 275 -11.68 -0.04 25.52
CA VAL A 275 -10.51 -0.65 26.18
C VAL A 275 -9.72 0.39 26.96
N TRP A 276 -9.63 1.62 26.47
CA TRP A 276 -9.02 2.72 27.22
C TRP A 276 -9.75 3.06 28.51
N ILE A 277 -11.08 3.21 28.48
CA ILE A 277 -11.88 3.46 29.69
C ILE A 277 -11.68 2.33 30.71
N ILE A 278 -11.68 1.08 30.25
CA ILE A 278 -11.45 -0.10 31.10
C ILE A 278 -10.03 -0.06 31.68
N SER A 279 -9.02 0.22 30.87
CA SER A 279 -7.62 0.32 31.34
C SER A 279 -7.42 1.42 32.38
N ALA A 280 -8.11 2.55 32.22
CA ALA A 280 -8.10 3.66 33.17
C ALA A 280 -8.80 3.28 34.48
N LEU A 281 -9.93 2.58 34.42
CA LEU A 281 -10.67 2.13 35.59
C LEU A 281 -9.91 1.06 36.40
N LEU A 282 -9.18 0.17 35.73
CA LEU A 282 -8.37 -0.86 36.38
C LEU A 282 -7.02 -0.34 36.91
N GLY A 283 -6.67 0.93 36.67
CA GLY A 283 -5.36 1.46 37.02
C GLY A 283 -4.19 0.81 36.28
N LEU A 284 -4.48 0.10 35.18
CA LEU A 284 -3.50 -0.59 34.33
C LEU A 284 -2.84 0.34 33.30
N SER A 285 -3.10 1.66 33.37
CA SER A 285 -2.46 2.66 32.52
C SER A 285 -0.99 2.84 32.93
N THR A 286 -0.16 1.84 32.68
CA THR A 286 1.28 1.90 32.83
C THR A 286 1.84 2.75 31.69
N ILE A 287 1.97 4.05 31.93
CA ILE A 287 2.78 4.92 31.06
C ILE A 287 4.21 4.37 31.15
N PRO A 288 4.85 3.93 30.04
CA PRO A 288 6.24 3.51 30.10
C PRO A 288 7.09 4.66 30.61
N LEU A 289 7.91 4.41 31.64
CA LEU A 289 8.73 5.42 32.33
C LEU A 289 9.73 6.12 31.39
N GLU A 290 10.04 5.52 30.24
CA GLU A 290 10.86 6.12 29.17
C GLU A 290 10.14 7.21 28.36
N LEU A 291 8.81 7.26 28.39
CA LEU A 291 7.97 8.26 27.70
C LEU A 291 7.48 9.39 28.62
N SER A 292 7.69 9.26 29.94
CA SER A 292 7.38 10.28 30.95
C SER A 292 8.48 11.32 31.11
N VAL A 293 9.11 11.73 30.01
CA VAL A 293 9.99 12.91 30.01
C VAL A 293 9.11 14.16 30.18
N PRO A 294 9.49 15.15 31.02
CA PRO A 294 8.70 16.35 31.27
C PRO A 294 8.22 17.04 29.97
N MET A 295 7.02 17.65 30.02
CA MET A 295 6.42 18.38 28.89
C MET A 295 7.16 19.71 28.56
N GLU A 296 8.45 19.64 28.24
CA GLU A 296 9.22 20.82 27.80
C GLU A 296 9.11 21.08 26.30
N ALA A 297 8.40 20.22 25.55
CA ALA A 297 8.18 20.42 24.13
C ALA A 297 7.31 21.67 23.83
N PRO A 298 7.61 22.42 22.76
CA PRO A 298 6.82 23.58 22.36
C PRO A 298 5.44 23.17 21.80
N TRP A 299 4.45 24.04 21.98
CA TRP A 299 3.09 23.86 21.44
C TRP A 299 3.02 24.05 19.92
N PHE A 300 3.83 24.96 19.38
CA PHE A 300 3.93 25.21 17.96
C PHE A 300 5.40 25.14 17.55
N TRP A 301 5.68 24.27 16.60
CA TRP A 301 7.00 24.09 16.00
C TRP A 301 6.79 23.69 14.55
N LEU A 302 7.33 24.50 13.65
CA LEU A 302 7.27 24.25 12.22
C LEU A 302 8.50 23.42 11.83
N PRO A 303 8.34 22.15 11.43
CA PRO A 303 9.47 21.34 10.96
C PRO A 303 10.10 21.99 9.75
N HIS A 304 11.36 22.42 9.86
CA HIS A 304 12.09 23.00 8.73
C HIS A 304 13.27 22.11 8.32
N PRO A 305 13.56 22.04 7.00
CA PRO A 305 14.61 21.17 6.50
C PRO A 305 15.98 21.59 7.03
N GLY A 306 16.78 20.61 7.45
CA GLY A 306 18.17 20.84 7.88
C GLY A 306 18.35 21.42 9.29
N GLU A 307 17.30 21.54 10.12
CA GLU A 307 17.38 22.07 11.49
C GLU A 307 18.11 21.13 12.46
N TRP A 308 18.12 19.83 12.18
CA TRP A 308 18.79 18.83 13.01
C TRP A 308 20.19 18.54 12.49
N ASP A 309 20.30 18.46 11.17
CA ASP A 309 21.49 18.28 10.36
C ASP A 309 21.05 17.93 8.93
N TRP A 310 21.86 18.24 7.91
CA TRP A 310 21.55 17.81 6.54
C TRP A 310 21.73 16.29 6.36
N PRO A 311 20.84 15.63 5.58
CA PRO A 311 20.96 14.22 5.22
C PRO A 311 22.35 13.90 4.67
N LEU A 312 22.93 12.80 5.13
CA LEU A 312 24.26 12.36 4.70
C LEU A 312 24.14 11.34 3.57
N LEU A 313 24.63 11.69 2.39
CA LEU A 313 24.62 10.82 1.21
C LEU A 313 25.95 10.04 1.12
N THR A 314 25.96 8.83 1.65
CA THR A 314 27.07 7.87 1.44
C THR A 314 26.70 6.86 0.33
N PRO A 315 27.66 6.15 -0.26
CA PRO A 315 27.36 5.06 -1.20
C PRO A 315 26.46 3.96 -0.60
N ARG A 316 26.58 3.70 0.71
CA ARG A 316 25.69 2.77 1.43
C ARG A 316 24.29 3.34 1.63
N ALA A 317 24.18 4.64 1.91
CA ALA A 317 22.89 5.35 1.96
C ALA A 317 22.18 5.30 0.60
N LEU A 318 22.93 5.47 -0.49
CA LEU A 318 22.41 5.35 -1.85
C LEU A 318 21.86 3.93 -2.10
N ALA A 319 22.63 2.90 -1.75
CA ALA A 319 22.20 1.51 -1.87
C ALA A 319 20.94 1.19 -1.03
N ALA A 320 20.92 1.62 0.23
CA ALA A 320 19.76 1.47 1.09
C ALA A 320 18.55 2.23 0.54
N GLY A 321 18.74 3.45 0.04
CA GLY A 321 17.69 4.28 -0.54
C GLY A 321 17.08 3.68 -1.81
N ILE A 322 17.90 3.06 -2.68
CA ILE A 322 17.41 2.30 -3.84
C ILE A 322 16.55 1.11 -3.38
N SER A 323 17.00 0.38 -2.35
CA SER A 323 16.22 -0.72 -1.79
C SER A 323 14.89 -0.26 -1.22
N MET A 324 14.89 0.82 -0.43
CA MET A 324 13.67 1.42 0.13
C MET A 324 12.70 1.83 -0.98
N ALA A 325 13.20 2.47 -2.04
CA ALA A 325 12.36 2.91 -3.16
C ALA A 325 11.65 1.74 -3.83
N LEU A 326 12.37 0.67 -4.17
CA LEU A 326 11.82 -0.50 -4.85
C LEU A 326 10.81 -1.25 -3.98
N ALA A 327 11.14 -1.43 -2.69
CA ALA A 327 10.26 -2.10 -1.74
C ALA A 327 8.96 -1.31 -1.53
N ALA A 328 9.06 -0.03 -1.21
CA ALA A 328 7.90 0.84 -1.01
C ALA A 328 7.08 1.05 -2.30
N SER A 329 7.71 1.08 -3.48
CA SER A 329 6.96 1.13 -4.75
C SER A 329 6.11 -0.12 -4.96
N THR A 330 6.67 -1.29 -4.67
CA THR A 330 5.99 -2.58 -4.82
C THR A 330 4.81 -2.69 -3.86
N SER A 331 4.99 -2.29 -2.60
CA SER A 331 3.94 -2.32 -1.61
C SER A 331 2.84 -1.29 -1.91
N SER A 332 3.19 -0.08 -2.33
CA SER A 332 2.21 0.95 -2.66
C SER A 332 1.35 0.59 -3.87
N LEU A 333 1.93 0.00 -4.92
CA LEU A 333 1.15 -0.53 -6.05
C LEU A 333 0.16 -1.62 -5.60
N SER A 334 0.58 -2.49 -4.67
CA SER A 334 -0.29 -3.51 -4.08
C SER A 334 -1.43 -2.88 -3.26
N CYS A 335 -1.14 -1.81 -2.50
CA CYS A 335 -2.15 -1.01 -1.80
C CYS A 335 -3.14 -0.34 -2.76
N TYR A 336 -2.71 0.16 -3.92
CA TYR A 336 -3.59 0.78 -4.91
C TYR A 336 -4.58 -0.24 -5.47
N ALA A 337 -4.07 -1.43 -5.85
CA ALA A 337 -4.90 -2.53 -6.31
C ALA A 337 -5.88 -3.01 -5.22
N LEU A 338 -5.39 -3.18 -3.98
CA LEU A 338 -6.20 -3.59 -2.84
C LEU A 338 -7.33 -2.60 -2.55
N CYS A 339 -7.02 -1.30 -2.51
CA CYS A 339 -8.01 -0.26 -2.25
C CYS A 339 -9.07 -0.21 -3.34
N GLY A 340 -8.68 -0.27 -4.62
CA GLY A 340 -9.62 -0.34 -5.73
C GLY A 340 -10.58 -1.53 -5.60
N ARG A 341 -10.05 -2.71 -5.25
CA ARG A 341 -10.86 -3.92 -5.02
C ARG A 341 -11.83 -3.80 -3.87
N LEU A 342 -11.38 -3.32 -2.72
CA LEU A 342 -12.22 -3.15 -1.52
C LEU A 342 -13.34 -2.13 -1.74
N LEU A 343 -13.11 -1.15 -2.61
CA LEU A 343 -14.11 -0.14 -2.99
C LEU A 343 -14.95 -0.53 -4.21
N HIS A 344 -14.74 -1.73 -4.77
CA HIS A 344 -15.38 -2.17 -6.01
C HIS A 344 -15.21 -1.16 -7.17
N LEU A 345 -14.04 -0.54 -7.23
CA LEU A 345 -13.61 0.34 -8.31
C LEU A 345 -12.90 -0.47 -9.40
N PRO A 346 -12.92 0.01 -10.67
CA PRO A 346 -12.07 -0.56 -11.70
C PRO A 346 -10.59 -0.47 -11.28
N SER A 347 -9.78 -1.39 -11.81
CA SER A 347 -8.33 -1.41 -11.56
C SER A 347 -7.72 -0.03 -11.86
N PRO A 348 -6.78 0.43 -11.02
CA PRO A 348 -6.22 1.77 -11.18
C PRO A 348 -5.44 1.82 -12.51
N PRO A 349 -5.71 2.82 -13.36
CA PRO A 349 -5.02 2.95 -14.63
C PRO A 349 -3.54 3.33 -14.43
N PRO A 350 -2.66 3.05 -15.40
CA PRO A 350 -1.21 3.22 -15.28
C PRO A 350 -0.79 4.67 -14.94
N HIS A 351 -1.51 5.66 -15.47
CA HIS A 351 -1.26 7.07 -15.17
C HIS A 351 -1.57 7.42 -13.70
N ALA A 352 -2.62 6.84 -13.12
CA ALA A 352 -2.98 7.08 -11.71
C ALA A 352 -1.96 6.44 -10.77
N CYS A 353 -1.46 5.25 -11.10
CA CYS A 353 -0.37 4.60 -10.36
C CYS A 353 0.93 5.42 -10.42
N SER A 354 1.31 5.88 -11.61
CA SER A 354 2.55 6.64 -11.82
C SER A 354 2.50 8.00 -11.12
N ARG A 355 1.37 8.71 -11.22
CA ARG A 355 1.12 9.97 -10.51
C ARG A 355 1.08 9.77 -9.00
N GLY A 356 0.42 8.71 -8.52
CA GLY A 356 0.39 8.36 -7.11
C GLY A 356 1.80 8.14 -6.54
N LEU A 357 2.60 7.31 -7.20
CA LEU A 357 3.97 7.04 -6.75
C LEU A 357 4.86 8.29 -6.82
N SER A 358 4.65 9.18 -7.80
CA SER A 358 5.42 10.41 -7.91
C SER A 358 5.21 11.36 -6.71
N LEU A 359 3.96 11.48 -6.22
CA LEU A 359 3.65 12.33 -5.07
C LEU A 359 4.02 11.67 -3.74
N GLU A 360 3.92 10.35 -3.67
CA GLU A 360 4.44 9.57 -2.55
C GLU A 360 5.97 9.76 -2.42
N GLY A 361 6.69 9.72 -3.54
CA GLY A 361 8.12 10.04 -3.59
C GLY A 361 8.44 11.46 -3.11
N LEU A 362 7.63 12.45 -3.50
CA LEU A 362 7.77 13.82 -3.00
C LEU A 362 7.56 13.90 -1.47
N GLY A 363 6.59 13.16 -0.93
CA GLY A 363 6.38 13.01 0.51
C GLY A 363 7.57 12.39 1.23
N SER A 364 8.20 11.38 0.62
CA SER A 364 9.41 10.74 1.14
C SER A 364 10.62 11.67 1.10
N VAL A 365 10.80 12.48 0.04
CA VAL A 365 11.84 13.52 0.01
C VAL A 365 11.64 14.52 1.14
N LEU A 366 10.41 14.99 1.34
CA LEU A 366 10.09 15.90 2.44
C LEU A 366 10.40 15.25 3.80
N ALA A 367 9.98 13.99 4.01
CA ALA A 367 10.26 13.26 5.24
C ALA A 367 11.77 13.19 5.53
N GLY A 368 12.58 12.79 4.54
CA GLY A 368 14.03 12.72 4.68
C GLY A 368 14.67 14.07 4.97
N LEU A 369 14.24 15.16 4.30
CA LEU A 369 14.74 16.51 4.53
C LEU A 369 14.40 17.07 5.91
N LEU A 370 13.26 16.68 6.47
CA LEU A 370 12.84 17.02 7.85
C LEU A 370 13.55 16.17 8.90
N GLY A 371 14.50 15.31 8.51
CA GLY A 371 15.23 14.44 9.42
C GLY A 371 14.44 13.22 9.88
N SER A 372 13.28 12.93 9.26
CA SER A 372 12.55 11.69 9.54
C SER A 372 13.36 10.49 9.02
N PRO A 373 13.58 9.46 9.85
CA PRO A 373 14.29 8.27 9.43
C PRO A 373 13.44 7.35 8.55
N MET A 374 12.13 7.61 8.39
CA MET A 374 11.21 6.79 7.61
C MET A 374 10.60 7.63 6.48
N GLY A 375 10.55 7.08 5.26
CA GLY A 375 9.80 7.69 4.16
C GLY A 375 8.29 7.50 4.30
N THR A 376 7.53 8.01 3.32
CA THR A 376 6.08 7.84 3.27
C THR A 376 5.71 6.81 2.21
N ALA A 377 4.89 5.82 2.57
CA ALA A 377 4.28 4.88 1.65
C ALA A 377 2.83 4.56 2.01
N SER A 378 2.12 3.90 1.10
CA SER A 378 0.70 3.60 1.27
C SER A 378 0.46 2.53 2.32
N SER A 379 -0.37 2.83 3.33
CA SER A 379 -0.50 2.01 4.54
C SER A 379 -1.48 0.83 4.41
N PHE A 380 -0.95 -0.41 4.46
CA PHE A 380 -1.79 -1.63 4.51
C PHE A 380 -2.79 -1.64 5.68
N PRO A 381 -2.41 -1.34 6.94
CA PRO A 381 -3.36 -1.31 8.05
C PRO A 381 -4.52 -0.33 7.83
N ASN A 382 -4.24 0.86 7.28
CA ASN A 382 -5.29 1.83 6.97
C ASN A 382 -6.21 1.35 5.84
N VAL A 383 -5.68 0.72 4.80
CA VAL A 383 -6.52 0.08 3.77
C VAL A 383 -7.32 -1.09 4.36
N GLY A 384 -6.77 -1.84 5.31
CA GLY A 384 -7.49 -2.87 6.08
C GLY A 384 -8.67 -2.30 6.86
N THR A 385 -8.53 -1.12 7.48
CA THR A 385 -9.67 -0.45 8.14
C THR A 385 -10.76 -0.01 7.16
N LEU A 386 -10.40 0.28 5.91
CA LEU A 386 -11.36 0.59 4.85
C LEU A 386 -12.28 -0.60 4.56
N SER A 387 -11.72 -1.82 4.59
CA SER A 387 -12.47 -3.06 4.42
C SER A 387 -13.44 -3.31 5.59
N LEU A 388 -13.03 -3.00 6.82
CA LEU A 388 -13.90 -3.14 8.00
C LEU A 388 -15.06 -2.13 8.01
N THR A 389 -14.76 -0.88 7.67
CA THR A 389 -15.73 0.23 7.75
C THR A 389 -16.60 0.37 6.51
N GLN A 390 -16.15 -0.14 5.36
CA GLN A 390 -16.81 0.01 4.05
C GLN A 390 -17.10 1.48 3.67
N ALA A 391 -16.27 2.41 4.19
CA ALA A 391 -16.44 3.86 4.06
C ALA A 391 -15.29 4.52 3.30
N GLY A 392 -15.22 4.27 1.98
CA GLY A 392 -14.17 4.81 1.09
C GLY A 392 -14.35 6.24 0.63
N SER A 393 -14.27 7.22 1.53
CA SER A 393 -14.43 8.64 1.16
C SER A 393 -13.10 9.37 1.00
N ARG A 394 -12.90 10.00 -0.17
CA ARG A 394 -11.74 10.88 -0.44
C ARG A 394 -11.68 12.08 0.51
N ARG A 395 -12.84 12.60 0.95
CA ARG A 395 -12.92 13.68 1.94
C ARG A 395 -12.30 13.26 3.27
N VAL A 396 -12.50 12.00 3.68
CA VAL A 396 -11.92 11.47 4.92
C VAL A 396 -10.40 11.42 4.80
N ALA A 397 -9.86 10.89 3.70
CA ALA A 397 -8.42 10.85 3.48
C ALA A 397 -7.78 12.26 3.46
N TYR A 398 -8.44 13.24 2.84
CA TYR A 398 -7.98 14.63 2.87
C TYR A 398 -7.99 15.23 4.30
N LEU A 399 -9.04 14.97 5.07
CA LEU A 399 -9.12 15.37 6.48
C LEU A 399 -8.04 14.70 7.34
N VAL A 400 -7.71 13.43 7.08
CA VAL A 400 -6.59 12.74 7.72
C VAL A 400 -5.29 13.49 7.44
N GLY A 401 -5.02 13.82 6.17
CA GLY A 401 -3.83 14.58 5.79
C GLY A 401 -3.71 15.92 6.53
N LEU A 402 -4.78 16.72 6.54
CA LEU A 402 -4.80 18.01 7.24
C LEU A 402 -4.61 17.89 8.74
N LEU A 403 -5.26 16.92 9.38
CA LEU A 403 -5.14 16.73 10.83
C LEU A 403 -3.76 16.17 11.20
N CYS A 404 -3.17 15.29 10.39
CA CYS A 404 -1.77 14.86 10.55
C CYS A 404 -0.78 16.01 10.42
N MET A 405 -0.97 16.93 9.47
CA MET A 405 -0.17 18.14 9.37
C MET A 405 -0.30 18.99 10.64
N ALA A 406 -1.53 19.22 11.13
CA ALA A 406 -1.76 19.97 12.35
C ALA A 406 -1.11 19.33 13.59
N LEU A 407 -1.18 18.00 13.71
CA LEU A 407 -0.51 17.24 14.78
C LEU A 407 1.02 17.32 14.66
N GLY A 408 1.56 17.31 13.43
CA GLY A 408 2.99 17.44 13.17
C GLY A 408 3.56 18.83 13.43
N LEU A 409 2.73 19.88 13.45
CA LEU A 409 3.12 21.24 13.86
C LEU A 409 3.27 21.40 15.38
N SER A 410 2.92 20.37 16.17
CA SER A 410 2.96 20.42 17.62
C SER A 410 3.62 19.17 18.20
N PRO A 411 4.93 19.21 18.50
CA PRO A 411 5.63 18.15 19.20
C PRO A 411 4.97 17.77 20.53
N ARG A 412 4.33 18.74 21.21
CA ARG A 412 3.50 18.45 22.39
C ARG A 412 2.29 17.58 22.09
N LEU A 413 1.56 17.82 21.01
CA LEU A 413 0.45 16.96 20.60
C LEU A 413 0.95 15.61 20.12
N ALA A 414 2.08 15.56 19.40
CA ALA A 414 2.71 14.31 19.01
C ALA A 414 3.14 13.49 20.24
N GLN A 415 3.71 14.12 21.26
CA GLN A 415 4.03 13.48 22.54
C GLN A 415 2.75 13.04 23.26
N LEU A 416 1.70 13.86 23.26
CA LEU A 416 0.42 13.49 23.87
C LEU A 416 -0.14 12.21 23.23
N LEU A 417 -0.06 12.09 21.89
CA LEU A 417 -0.45 10.85 21.19
C LEU A 417 0.33 9.65 21.70
N THR A 418 1.60 9.79 22.06
CA THR A 418 2.40 8.66 22.61
C THR A 418 2.08 8.34 24.07
N THR A 419 1.59 9.33 24.84
CA THR A 419 1.26 9.17 26.27
C THR A 419 -0.14 8.59 26.50
N ILE A 420 -1.06 8.77 25.55
CA ILE A 420 -2.44 8.29 25.69
C ILE A 420 -2.46 6.76 25.46
N PRO A 421 -2.94 5.93 26.43
CA PRO A 421 -2.98 4.47 26.30
C PRO A 421 -3.79 3.93 25.11
N LEU A 422 -4.67 4.74 24.51
CA LEU A 422 -5.34 4.49 23.22
C LEU A 422 -4.34 4.20 22.07
N PHE A 423 -3.14 4.77 22.14
CA PHE A 423 -2.08 4.64 21.12
C PHE A 423 -0.80 3.96 21.65
N VAL A 424 -0.82 3.54 22.93
CA VAL A 424 0.32 2.85 23.55
C VAL A 424 0.46 1.44 22.99
N LEU A 425 1.66 0.88 23.11
CA LEU A 425 2.08 -0.43 22.62
C LEU A 425 1.02 -1.53 22.79
N ASP A 426 0.32 -1.58 23.92
CA ASP A 426 -0.63 -2.64 24.27
C ASP A 426 -1.80 -2.80 23.29
N ASN A 427 -2.44 -1.69 22.93
CA ASN A 427 -3.66 -1.70 22.11
C ASN A 427 -3.33 -1.67 20.61
N THR A 428 -2.15 -1.15 20.27
CA THR A 428 -1.65 -1.04 18.90
C THR A 428 -1.53 -2.41 18.23
N GLY A 429 -1.06 -3.43 18.97
CA GLY A 429 -0.95 -4.80 18.47
C GLY A 429 -2.30 -5.38 18.01
N GLY A 430 -3.37 -5.17 18.78
CA GLY A 430 -4.70 -5.66 18.44
C GLY A 430 -5.28 -5.03 17.17
N VAL A 431 -5.17 -3.70 17.02
CA VAL A 431 -5.64 -3.00 15.80
C VAL A 431 -4.85 -3.42 14.57
N LEU A 432 -3.51 -3.44 14.67
CA LEU A 432 -2.64 -3.89 13.58
C LEU A 432 -2.92 -5.34 13.21
N GLY A 433 -3.10 -6.22 14.19
CA GLY A 433 -3.41 -7.64 13.98
C GLY A 433 -4.71 -7.86 13.19
N VAL A 434 -5.81 -7.22 13.61
CA VAL A 434 -7.10 -7.35 12.92
C VAL A 434 -7.03 -6.77 11.50
N THR A 435 -6.44 -5.58 11.33
CA THR A 435 -6.36 -4.93 10.01
C THR A 435 -5.47 -5.70 9.04
N GLN A 436 -4.32 -6.23 9.49
CA GLN A 436 -3.45 -7.07 8.68
C GLN A 436 -4.08 -8.43 8.35
N ALA A 437 -4.87 -9.01 9.26
CA ALA A 437 -5.64 -10.24 8.97
C ALA A 437 -6.65 -10.03 7.83
N VAL A 438 -7.25 -8.83 7.74
CA VAL A 438 -8.16 -8.48 6.64
C VAL A 438 -7.39 -8.29 5.33
N VAL A 439 -6.21 -7.67 5.36
CA VAL A 439 -5.32 -7.56 4.19
C VAL A 439 -4.93 -8.94 3.67
N LEU A 440 -4.49 -9.83 4.57
CA LEU A 440 -4.18 -11.24 4.28
C LEU A 440 -5.36 -11.96 3.62
N SER A 441 -6.54 -11.85 4.20
CA SER A 441 -7.77 -12.48 3.67
C SER A 441 -8.14 -11.95 2.28
N THR A 442 -7.95 -10.65 2.04
CA THR A 442 -8.20 -10.06 0.72
C THR A 442 -7.18 -10.56 -0.31
N GLY A 443 -5.94 -10.83 0.10
CA GLY A 443 -4.96 -11.56 -0.70
C GLY A 443 -5.46 -12.94 -1.12
N PHE A 444 -6.00 -13.74 -0.20
CA PHE A 444 -6.58 -15.04 -0.54
C PHE A 444 -7.78 -14.93 -1.49
N SER A 445 -8.69 -13.99 -1.22
CA SER A 445 -9.82 -13.71 -2.12
C SER A 445 -9.37 -13.29 -3.52
N SER A 446 -8.14 -12.75 -3.65
CA SER A 446 -7.59 -12.33 -4.92
C SER A 446 -7.24 -13.48 -5.86
N PHE A 447 -6.97 -14.68 -5.33
CA PHE A 447 -6.69 -15.85 -6.15
C PHE A 447 -7.91 -16.37 -6.91
N HIS A 448 -9.14 -16.09 -6.45
CA HIS A 448 -10.37 -16.45 -7.18
C HIS A 448 -10.52 -15.76 -8.54
N LEU A 449 -9.71 -14.72 -8.82
CA LEU A 449 -9.68 -14.11 -10.15
C LEU A 449 -8.93 -14.95 -11.18
N ALA A 450 -8.08 -15.88 -10.73
CA ALA A 450 -7.28 -16.78 -11.57
C ALA A 450 -7.73 -18.23 -11.39
N ASP A 451 -7.33 -19.09 -12.32
CA ASP A 451 -7.61 -20.53 -12.24
C ASP A 451 -6.65 -21.18 -11.24
N ILE A 452 -7.05 -21.26 -9.97
CA ILE A 452 -6.20 -21.82 -8.90
C ILE A 452 -6.16 -23.35 -8.90
N ASP A 453 -6.94 -24.01 -9.76
CA ASP A 453 -6.89 -25.47 -9.93
C ASP A 453 -5.74 -25.88 -10.87
N SER A 454 -5.19 -24.95 -11.64
CA SER A 454 -4.00 -25.19 -12.45
C SER A 454 -2.74 -25.40 -11.60
N GLY A 455 -2.03 -26.51 -11.85
CA GLY A 455 -0.75 -26.81 -11.21
C GLY A 455 0.31 -25.72 -11.41
N ARG A 456 0.27 -24.99 -12.54
CA ARG A 456 1.10 -23.80 -12.79
C ARG A 456 0.87 -22.74 -11.72
N ASN A 457 -0.39 -22.34 -11.54
CA ASN A 457 -0.75 -21.25 -10.65
C ASN A 457 -0.54 -21.63 -9.19
N VAL A 458 -0.86 -22.87 -8.82
CA VAL A 458 -0.56 -23.42 -7.49
C VAL A 458 0.94 -23.33 -7.19
N PHE A 459 1.80 -23.70 -8.15
CA PHE A 459 3.24 -23.60 -7.97
C PHE A 459 3.71 -22.14 -7.82
N ILE A 460 3.28 -21.23 -8.70
CA ILE A 460 3.64 -19.80 -8.65
C ILE A 460 3.28 -19.19 -7.29
N VAL A 461 2.04 -19.41 -6.84
CA VAL A 461 1.53 -18.86 -5.58
C VAL A 461 2.25 -19.48 -4.38
N GLY A 462 2.33 -20.81 -4.33
CA GLY A 462 2.96 -21.52 -3.21
C GLY A 462 4.44 -21.18 -3.08
N PHE A 463 5.19 -21.21 -4.18
CA PHE A 463 6.63 -20.92 -4.17
C PHE A 463 6.92 -19.46 -3.81
N SER A 464 6.19 -18.50 -4.40
CA SER A 464 6.41 -17.08 -4.11
C SER A 464 6.16 -16.74 -2.64
N ILE A 465 5.04 -17.20 -2.05
CA ILE A 465 4.71 -16.98 -0.63
C ILE A 465 5.76 -17.65 0.28
N PHE A 466 6.07 -18.92 0.01
CA PHE A 466 6.98 -19.68 0.86
C PHE A 466 8.39 -19.07 0.88
N MET A 467 8.95 -18.77 -0.30
CA MET A 467 10.28 -18.17 -0.41
C MET A 467 10.32 -16.76 0.17
N ALA A 468 9.26 -15.98 -0.01
CA ALA A 468 9.15 -14.62 0.53
C ALA A 468 9.08 -14.58 2.06
N LEU A 469 8.67 -15.67 2.72
CA LEU A 469 8.72 -15.79 4.18
C LEU A 469 10.02 -16.44 4.66
N LEU A 470 10.53 -17.42 3.92
CA LEU A 470 11.71 -18.19 4.29
C LEU A 470 12.99 -17.36 4.20
N LEU A 471 13.26 -16.73 3.05
CA LEU A 471 14.55 -16.08 2.79
C LEU A 471 14.79 -14.87 3.70
N PRO A 472 13.83 -13.93 3.87
CA PRO A 472 13.98 -12.83 4.82
C PRO A 472 14.19 -13.31 6.25
N ARG A 473 13.51 -14.39 6.67
CA ARG A 473 13.68 -14.95 8.01
C ARG A 473 15.09 -15.50 8.19
N TRP A 474 15.58 -16.30 7.25
CA TRP A 474 16.92 -16.84 7.28
C TRP A 474 17.98 -15.73 7.35
N LEU A 475 17.87 -14.70 6.51
CA LEU A 475 18.81 -13.56 6.49
C LEU A 475 18.82 -12.70 7.76
N ARG A 476 17.71 -12.67 8.51
CA ARG A 476 17.64 -12.02 9.83
C ARG A 476 18.30 -12.86 10.92
N GLU A 477 18.19 -14.19 10.83
CA GLU A 477 18.73 -15.12 11.83
C GLU A 477 20.23 -15.42 11.60
N THR A 478 20.71 -15.38 10.35
CA THR A 478 22.13 -15.62 10.03
C THR A 478 22.93 -14.32 9.95
N PRO A 479 24.02 -14.16 10.75
CA PRO A 479 24.86 -12.97 10.71
C PRO A 479 25.86 -12.95 9.54
N VAL A 480 25.77 -13.89 8.59
CA VAL A 480 26.70 -13.95 7.45
C VAL A 480 26.51 -12.70 6.59
N LEU A 481 27.54 -11.87 6.54
CA LEU A 481 27.62 -10.78 5.57
C LEU A 481 27.64 -11.43 4.19
N LEU A 482 26.77 -11.00 3.28
CA LEU A 482 27.07 -11.16 1.85
C LEU A 482 28.41 -10.43 1.66
N ILE A 483 29.47 -11.12 1.28
CA ILE A 483 30.78 -10.53 1.04
C ILE A 483 30.99 -10.55 -0.47
N THR A 484 30.41 -9.58 -1.15
CA THR A 484 30.67 -9.35 -2.58
C THR A 484 31.98 -8.58 -2.81
N GLY A 485 32.57 -8.03 -1.74
CA GLY A 485 33.73 -7.14 -1.76
C GLY A 485 33.34 -5.66 -1.88
N TRP A 486 32.05 -5.34 -2.10
CA TRP A 486 31.53 -3.98 -2.23
C TRP A 486 30.47 -3.73 -1.17
N SER A 487 30.81 -2.96 -0.14
CA SER A 487 29.90 -2.72 1.00
C SER A 487 28.54 -2.14 0.61
N SER A 488 28.48 -1.32 -0.45
CA SER A 488 27.23 -0.75 -0.95
C SER A 488 26.36 -1.81 -1.63
N LEU A 489 26.96 -2.74 -2.36
CA LEU A 489 26.24 -3.84 -3.00
C LEU A 489 25.72 -4.83 -1.95
N ASP A 490 26.51 -5.08 -0.91
CA ASP A 490 26.11 -5.93 0.21
C ASP A 490 24.89 -5.35 0.95
N VAL A 491 24.87 -4.03 1.20
CA VAL A 491 23.69 -3.32 1.74
C VAL A 491 22.49 -3.46 0.81
N LEU A 492 22.66 -3.20 -0.48
CA LEU A 492 21.57 -3.26 -1.46
C LEU A 492 20.93 -4.65 -1.51
N LEU A 493 21.76 -5.69 -1.72
CA LEU A 493 21.29 -7.08 -1.84
C LEU A 493 20.67 -7.56 -0.54
N ARG A 494 21.33 -7.32 0.60
CA ARG A 494 20.79 -7.74 1.90
C ARG A 494 19.47 -7.05 2.20
N SER A 495 19.35 -5.76 1.91
CA SER A 495 18.11 -5.01 2.13
C SER A 495 16.98 -5.57 1.28
N LEU A 496 17.18 -5.73 -0.03
CA LEU A 496 16.15 -6.25 -0.95
C LEU A 496 15.73 -7.69 -0.63
N LEU A 497 16.67 -8.57 -0.29
CA LEU A 497 16.36 -9.97 0.03
C LEU A 497 15.72 -10.14 1.41
N THR A 498 15.85 -9.15 2.29
CA THR A 498 15.19 -9.14 3.61
C THR A 498 13.77 -8.54 3.55
N GLU A 499 13.36 -8.01 2.41
CA GLU A 499 12.04 -7.43 2.18
C GLU A 499 11.03 -8.49 1.70
N PRO A 500 10.09 -8.93 2.56
CA PRO A 500 9.20 -10.04 2.24
C PRO A 500 8.19 -9.67 1.13
N ILE A 501 7.64 -8.46 1.16
CA ILE A 501 6.62 -8.01 0.18
C ILE A 501 7.26 -7.82 -1.20
N PHE A 502 8.45 -7.20 -1.24
CA PHE A 502 9.22 -7.05 -2.48
C PHE A 502 9.57 -8.41 -3.07
N LEU A 503 10.05 -9.35 -2.25
CA LEU A 503 10.43 -10.68 -2.71
C LEU A 503 9.23 -11.49 -3.22
N ALA A 504 8.08 -11.39 -2.57
CA ALA A 504 6.83 -12.01 -3.04
C ALA A 504 6.42 -11.46 -4.42
N GLY A 505 6.43 -10.13 -4.57
CA GLY A 505 6.10 -9.47 -5.83
C GLY A 505 7.10 -9.81 -6.95
N LEU A 506 8.40 -9.80 -6.65
CA LEU A 506 9.46 -10.13 -7.62
C LEU A 506 9.36 -11.58 -8.09
N LEU A 507 9.27 -12.54 -7.16
CA LEU A 507 9.15 -13.96 -7.51
C LEU A 507 7.85 -14.25 -8.24
N GLY A 508 6.73 -13.68 -7.78
CA GLY A 508 5.43 -13.78 -8.45
C GLY A 508 5.52 -13.24 -9.88
N PHE A 509 6.10 -12.05 -10.07
CA PHE A 509 6.28 -11.44 -11.38
C PHE A 509 7.16 -12.26 -12.31
N LEU A 510 8.32 -12.72 -11.83
CA LEU A 510 9.24 -13.52 -12.64
C LEU A 510 8.60 -14.85 -13.06
N LEU A 511 8.00 -15.58 -12.13
CA LEU A 511 7.40 -16.88 -12.42
C LEU A 511 6.16 -16.75 -13.32
N GLU A 512 5.34 -15.72 -13.11
CA GLU A 512 4.18 -15.46 -13.94
C GLU A 512 4.55 -15.16 -15.40
N ASN A 513 5.64 -14.44 -15.62
CA ASN A 513 6.10 -14.08 -16.98
C ASN A 513 6.96 -15.18 -17.64
N THR A 514 7.67 -16.00 -16.86
CA THR A 514 8.55 -17.05 -17.39
C THR A 514 7.82 -18.37 -17.63
N ILE A 515 6.80 -18.70 -16.82
CA ILE A 515 6.04 -19.95 -16.97
C ILE A 515 4.87 -19.73 -17.94
N SER A 516 4.87 -20.49 -19.03
CA SER A 516 3.81 -20.52 -20.03
C SER A 516 2.43 -20.77 -19.40
N GLY A 517 1.42 -20.04 -19.85
CA GLY A 517 0.03 -20.17 -19.37
C GLY A 517 -0.91 -19.24 -20.13
N THR A 518 -2.19 -19.57 -20.18
CA THR A 518 -3.18 -18.78 -20.95
C THR A 518 -3.62 -17.53 -20.19
N ARG A 519 -4.12 -16.50 -20.89
CA ARG A 519 -4.61 -15.27 -20.24
C ARG A 519 -5.77 -15.51 -19.27
N LEU A 520 -6.64 -16.46 -19.59
CA LEU A 520 -7.77 -16.83 -18.72
C LEU A 520 -7.27 -17.51 -17.45
N GLU A 521 -6.36 -18.49 -17.60
CA GLU A 521 -5.73 -19.18 -16.47
C GLU A 521 -5.03 -18.20 -15.52
N ARG A 522 -4.37 -17.16 -16.05
CA ARG A 522 -3.70 -16.10 -15.27
C ARG A 522 -4.66 -15.15 -14.55
N GLY A 523 -5.97 -15.24 -14.82
CA GLY A 523 -6.96 -14.30 -14.32
C GLY A 523 -6.91 -12.93 -14.99
N LEU A 524 -6.36 -12.87 -16.21
CA LEU A 524 -6.27 -11.66 -17.04
C LEU A 524 -7.39 -11.59 -18.09
N GLY A 525 -8.33 -12.55 -18.08
CA GLY A 525 -9.41 -12.64 -19.07
C GLY A 525 -10.83 -12.38 -18.55
N HIS A 526 -11.07 -12.42 -17.23
CA HIS A 526 -12.38 -12.09 -16.65
C HIS A 526 -12.40 -10.64 -16.15
N GLY A 527 -12.77 -9.73 -17.05
CA GLY A 527 -13.06 -8.33 -16.73
C GLY A 527 -11.91 -7.35 -16.88
N LEU A 528 -11.19 -7.37 -18.02
CA LEU A 528 -10.66 -6.18 -18.73
C LEU A 528 -9.95 -6.65 -20.02
N PRO A 529 -10.32 -6.16 -21.22
CA PRO A 529 -9.57 -6.47 -22.44
C PRO A 529 -8.31 -5.59 -22.53
N THR A 530 -7.13 -6.21 -22.60
CA THR A 530 -5.99 -5.61 -23.33
C THR A 530 -5.09 -6.69 -23.93
N PRO A 531 -5.03 -6.85 -25.25
CA PRO A 531 -3.76 -7.06 -25.93
C PRO A 531 -3.40 -5.80 -26.71
N PHE A 532 -2.13 -5.41 -26.59
CA PHE A 532 -1.31 -4.64 -27.53
C PHE A 532 -2.02 -3.74 -28.55
N ALA A 533 -1.66 -2.44 -28.48
CA ALA A 533 -1.67 -1.44 -29.54
C ALA A 533 -2.77 -1.60 -30.59
N ASP A 534 -3.71 -0.64 -30.58
CA ASP A 534 -4.80 -0.46 -31.55
C ASP A 534 -6.16 -0.98 -31.13
N GLN A 535 -6.60 -0.77 -29.88
CA GLN A 535 -8.04 -0.58 -29.65
C GLN A 535 -8.40 0.12 -28.34
N GLU A 536 -8.48 1.45 -28.37
CA GLU A 536 -9.25 2.23 -27.39
C GLU A 536 -10.77 2.13 -27.61
N ALA A 537 -11.28 1.25 -28.48
CA ALA A 537 -12.69 1.27 -28.89
C ALA A 537 -13.65 0.37 -28.07
N TRP A 538 -13.18 -0.55 -27.20
CA TRP A 538 -14.09 -1.55 -26.58
C TRP A 538 -13.88 -1.81 -25.07
N MET A 539 -13.75 -0.75 -24.27
CA MET A 539 -14.13 -0.84 -22.85
C MET A 539 -15.64 -0.58 -22.74
N PRO A 540 -16.41 -1.29 -21.89
CA PRO A 540 -17.78 -0.89 -21.59
C PRO A 540 -17.78 0.57 -21.14
N GLN A 541 -18.45 1.43 -21.90
CA GLN A 541 -18.34 2.89 -21.78
C GLN A 541 -18.59 3.38 -20.33
N MET A 542 -19.52 2.73 -19.63
CA MET A 542 -19.84 2.98 -18.23
C MET A 542 -18.67 2.75 -17.25
N PHE A 543 -17.85 1.72 -17.46
CA PHE A 543 -16.67 1.47 -16.61
C PHE A 543 -15.54 2.45 -16.91
N ARG A 544 -15.38 2.86 -18.18
CA ARG A 544 -14.43 3.90 -18.58
C ARG A 544 -14.81 5.25 -17.99
N GLU A 545 -16.08 5.66 -18.09
CA GLU A 545 -16.60 6.89 -17.51
C GLU A 545 -16.42 6.92 -15.98
N LYS A 546 -16.73 5.81 -15.29
CA LYS A 546 -16.54 5.69 -13.84
C LYS A 546 -15.06 5.75 -13.43
N ALA A 547 -14.15 5.15 -14.20
CA ALA A 547 -12.71 5.25 -13.97
C ALA A 547 -12.18 6.67 -14.19
N VAL A 548 -12.60 7.34 -15.28
CA VAL A 548 -12.22 8.73 -15.57
C VAL A 548 -12.75 9.68 -14.49
N GLN A 549 -13.96 9.45 -13.98
CA GLN A 549 -14.55 10.26 -12.91
C GLN A 549 -13.81 10.09 -11.56
N GLU A 550 -13.43 8.86 -11.20
CA GLU A 550 -12.76 8.59 -9.93
C GLU A 550 -11.26 8.92 -9.94
N TYR A 551 -10.55 8.62 -11.04
CA TYR A 551 -9.10 8.80 -11.15
C TYR A 551 -8.64 10.07 -11.89
N GLY A 552 -9.55 10.79 -12.58
CA GLY A 552 -9.21 12.01 -13.35
C GLY A 552 -8.82 13.21 -12.48
N LEU A 553 -8.03 14.16 -13.00
CA LEU A 553 -7.61 15.34 -12.23
C LEU A 553 -8.78 16.30 -11.91
N PRO A 554 -8.69 17.12 -10.85
CA PRO A 554 -9.62 18.23 -10.63
C PRO A 554 -9.61 19.20 -11.82
N LEU A 555 -10.79 19.71 -12.22
CA LEU A 555 -10.97 20.70 -13.29
C LEU A 555 -9.99 21.89 -13.26
N PRO A 556 -9.68 22.55 -12.12
CA PRO A 556 -8.73 23.66 -12.11
C PRO A 556 -7.29 23.22 -12.47
N ILE A 557 -6.92 21.98 -12.13
CA ILE A 557 -5.59 21.44 -12.45
C ILE A 557 -5.55 21.00 -13.91
N GLN A 558 -6.62 20.43 -14.46
CA GLN A 558 -6.71 20.10 -15.89
C GLN A 558 -6.49 21.33 -16.78
N LYS A 559 -7.03 22.49 -16.39
CA LYS A 559 -6.78 23.77 -17.09
C LYS A 559 -5.32 24.20 -16.99
N LEU A 560 -4.67 24.01 -15.84
CA LEU A 560 -3.26 24.34 -15.62
C LEU A 560 -2.31 23.38 -16.35
N CYS A 561 -2.69 22.11 -16.50
CA CYS A 561 -1.94 21.08 -17.23
C CYS A 561 -1.72 21.42 -18.71
N SER A 562 -2.60 22.24 -19.31
CA SER A 562 -2.42 22.75 -20.68
C SER A 562 -1.18 23.64 -20.85
N CYS A 563 -0.64 24.17 -19.74
CA CYS A 563 0.51 25.06 -19.70
C CYS A 563 1.83 24.36 -19.29
N ILE A 564 1.80 23.04 -19.05
CA ILE A 564 2.95 22.28 -18.55
C ILE A 564 3.79 21.73 -19.72
N PRO A 565 5.13 21.84 -19.70
CA PRO A 565 6.00 21.34 -20.76
C PRO A 565 5.86 19.82 -20.99
N GLN A 566 6.10 19.38 -22.23
CA GLN A 566 5.87 17.99 -22.70
C GLN A 566 6.54 16.91 -21.84
N SER A 567 7.63 17.21 -21.12
CA SER A 567 8.35 16.29 -20.25
C SER A 567 7.58 15.88 -18.97
N LEU A 568 6.58 16.65 -18.55
CA LEU A 568 5.78 16.40 -17.34
C LEU A 568 4.36 15.87 -17.64
N ARG A 569 4.07 15.49 -18.89
CA ARG A 569 2.76 14.98 -19.33
C ARG A 569 2.26 13.75 -18.56
N CYS A 570 3.14 12.98 -17.91
CA CYS A 570 2.74 11.83 -17.11
C CYS A 570 1.89 12.20 -15.89
N LEU A 571 2.05 13.43 -15.36
CA LEU A 571 1.19 13.96 -14.30
C LEU A 571 -0.21 14.32 -14.79
N CYS A 572 -0.37 14.58 -16.10
CA CYS A 572 -1.54 15.17 -16.72
C CYS A 572 -1.89 14.53 -18.08
N GLN A 573 -2.08 13.21 -18.15
CA GLN A 573 -2.77 12.64 -19.31
C GLN A 573 -4.25 13.06 -19.25
N LEU A 574 -4.63 14.02 -20.09
CA LEU A 574 -6.02 14.25 -20.46
C LEU A 574 -6.47 13.09 -21.36
N PRO A 575 -7.71 12.58 -21.24
CA PRO A 575 -8.29 11.75 -22.30
C PRO A 575 -8.26 12.55 -23.61
N GLU A 576 -7.88 11.92 -24.72
CA GLU A 576 -8.02 12.57 -26.04
C GLU A 576 -9.45 13.07 -26.23
N GLU A 577 -9.59 14.33 -26.67
CA GLU A 577 -10.89 14.97 -26.87
C GLU A 577 -11.72 14.18 -27.89
N LEU A 578 -13.00 13.97 -27.57
CA LEU A 578 -14.00 13.58 -28.56
C LEU A 578 -13.98 14.63 -29.68
N GLY A 579 -13.49 14.23 -30.85
CA GLY A 579 -13.81 14.93 -32.09
C GLY A 579 -15.32 14.84 -32.32
N HIS A 580 -16.03 15.92 -32.01
CA HIS A 580 -17.34 16.19 -32.57
C HIS A 580 -17.13 16.46 -34.07
N GLU A 581 -17.32 15.45 -34.92
CA GLU A 581 -17.76 15.74 -36.28
C GLU A 581 -19.23 16.17 -36.18
N GLU A 582 -19.46 17.47 -36.29
CA GLU A 582 -20.78 18.02 -36.59
C GLU A 582 -21.20 17.49 -37.97
N GLY A 583 -22.15 16.55 -37.97
CA GLY A 583 -22.85 16.17 -39.19
C GLY A 583 -23.77 17.31 -39.64
N GLU A 584 -23.52 17.86 -40.82
CA GLU A 584 -24.58 18.47 -41.62
C GLU A 584 -25.30 17.40 -42.46
N PRO A 585 -26.61 17.58 -42.74
CA PRO A 585 -27.47 16.50 -43.18
C PRO A 585 -27.61 16.44 -44.71
N SER A 586 -27.52 15.23 -45.27
CA SER A 586 -28.10 14.95 -46.58
C SER A 586 -28.60 13.50 -46.64
N GLU A 587 -29.90 13.33 -46.43
CA GLU A 587 -30.68 12.20 -46.97
C GLU A 587 -31.01 12.45 -48.46
N PRO A 588 -31.59 11.48 -49.21
CA PRO A 588 -31.32 10.04 -49.26
C PRO A 588 -31.19 9.55 -50.72
N GLY A 589 -30.69 8.33 -50.97
CA GLY A 589 -30.75 7.77 -52.34
C GLY A 589 -30.08 6.41 -52.55
N GLU A 590 -30.88 5.35 -52.37
CA GLU A 590 -30.96 4.14 -53.21
C GLU A 590 -29.69 3.36 -53.60
N THR A 591 -29.57 2.18 -52.97
CA THR A 591 -29.21 0.87 -53.56
C THR A 591 -28.87 0.80 -55.05
N ALA A 592 -27.69 0.26 -55.38
CA ALA A 592 -27.54 -0.85 -56.34
C ALA A 592 -26.11 -1.41 -56.37
N ASP A 593 -26.06 -2.72 -56.52
CA ASP A 593 -24.92 -3.63 -56.61
C ASP A 593 -23.93 -3.39 -57.78
N LEU A 594 -22.82 -4.15 -57.70
CA LEU A 594 -21.99 -4.73 -58.78
C LEU A 594 -20.58 -4.11 -59.03
N LEU A 595 -19.57 -4.85 -58.57
CA LEU A 595 -18.35 -5.11 -59.35
C LEU A 595 -18.71 -6.09 -60.49
N PRO A 596 -17.99 -6.18 -61.65
CA PRO A 596 -16.51 -6.22 -61.71
C PRO A 596 -15.82 -5.69 -62.99
N GLY A 597 -14.49 -5.58 -62.93
CA GLY A 597 -13.61 -6.17 -63.96
C GLY A 597 -13.04 -5.30 -65.10
N SER A 598 -11.70 -5.16 -65.04
CA SER A 598 -10.73 -5.12 -66.16
C SER A 598 -10.64 -3.87 -67.08
N GLY A 599 -9.43 -3.33 -67.18
CA GLY A 599 -9.05 -2.31 -68.17
C GLY A 599 -7.61 -1.80 -67.96
N GLU A 600 -6.69 -2.38 -68.73
CA GLU A 600 -5.24 -2.21 -68.91
C GLU A 600 -4.67 -0.76 -69.09
N PRO A 601 -3.34 -0.56 -69.30
CA PRO A 601 -2.49 0.44 -68.62
C PRO A 601 -2.26 1.77 -69.37
N CYS A 602 -1.74 2.76 -68.65
CA CYS A 602 -1.23 4.02 -69.20
C CYS A 602 0.22 3.89 -69.74
N PRO A 603 0.52 4.30 -70.99
CA PRO A 603 1.89 4.57 -71.43
C PRO A 603 2.26 6.05 -71.23
N GLY A 604 3.56 6.28 -71.00
CA GLY A 604 4.12 7.55 -70.56
C GLY A 604 4.20 8.67 -71.61
N ALA A 605 4.57 9.84 -71.10
CA ALA A 605 5.00 10.99 -71.89
C ALA A 605 6.47 11.33 -71.55
N THR A 606 7.21 11.49 -72.63
CA THR A 606 8.63 11.78 -72.83
C THR A 606 9.06 13.17 -72.33
N ARG A 607 10.30 13.26 -71.83
CA ARG A 607 11.22 14.37 -72.15
C ARG A 607 12.68 13.99 -71.89
N GLU A 608 13.43 13.81 -72.98
CA GLU A 608 14.90 13.90 -73.07
C GLU A 608 15.34 15.35 -72.72
N GLY A 609 16.55 15.68 -72.27
CA GLY A 609 17.80 14.94 -72.04
C GLY A 609 18.93 15.93 -71.66
N LEU A 610 20.14 15.37 -71.43
CA LEU A 610 21.47 16.00 -71.31
C LEU A 610 21.84 16.71 -70.00
N SER A 611 23.05 16.67 -69.42
CA SER A 611 24.21 15.73 -69.33
C SER A 611 25.37 16.51 -68.66
N PHE A 612 26.19 15.81 -67.86
CA PHE A 612 27.52 16.19 -67.32
C PHE A 612 27.54 17.32 -66.26
N SER A 613 28.27 17.20 -65.14
CA SER A 613 29.48 16.41 -64.83
C SER A 613 29.50 15.89 -63.39
#